data_AF-A0A520QV90-F1
#
_entry.id   AF-A0A520QV90-F1
#
_cell.length_a   1.000
_cell.length_b   1.000
_cell.length_c   1.000
_cell.angle_alpha   90.00
_cell.angle_beta   90.00
_cell.angle_gamma   90.00
#
_symmetry.space_group_name_H-M   'P 1'
#
loop_
_entity.id
_entity.type
_entity.pdbx_description
1 polymer ?
#
loop_
_entity_poly.entity_id
_entity_poly.type
_entity_poly.pdbx_seq_one_letter_code
_entity_poly.pdbx_strand_id
1 'polypeptide(L)'
;MHSKSFLLFVASLLYVLPFSEKPIDREAFATEATEYSWNQFRGPTADGKSHSPNLPIGWNETTGIRWKTPVSGKAWSSPVVSGNTIWLSNATKDGHRLSLLAVNAKTGMIRKDITVFEIEDPMFCHPFNSYASPTPVVEDGCLYVHYGSAGTACIDTATDVITWTRQDLPCDHHRGPGSSPIVFEDKLFLTFDGFDQQYVIALDAKTGKTIWRTDRSIHYGSDDGDFKKAYCTPTIVTHNNRTQLVSPAAVATVAYDPDNGEELWTVYHGGFNAAARPLYSHGLVVICTAQGDRLLAVRPDGTGDITDENVVWKFGKSAPTRPSQSVVADQLYMVSDTGIFSCIDIETGKVRWSERHSGRYSASLIESGGRLYACDEDGTCIVFKANPQFFEIVSENKLNDGCMASPAVFGDDLLIRTKSHLYRISSVSL
;
A
#
# COMPACT_ATOMS: atom_id res chain seq x y z
N MET A 1 98.31 -37.65 10.67
CA MET A 1 98.19 -38.51 9.47
C MET A 1 96.84 -38.22 8.81
N HIS A 2 96.80 -38.06 7.48
CA HIS A 2 95.63 -38.10 6.55
C HIS A 2 94.30 -37.42 6.99
N SER A 3 93.82 -36.35 6.33
CA SER A 3 93.02 -36.37 5.07
C SER A 3 91.76 -37.26 5.20
N LYS A 4 90.49 -36.86 5.03
CA LYS A 4 89.77 -35.71 4.38
C LYS A 4 88.34 -35.64 5.03
N SER A 5 87.39 -34.72 4.76
CA SER A 5 87.22 -33.64 3.77
C SER A 5 86.25 -32.55 4.30
N PHE A 6 85.91 -31.54 3.46
CA PHE A 6 84.85 -30.54 3.69
C PHE A 6 83.48 -30.98 3.15
N LEU A 7 82.38 -30.53 3.77
CA LEU A 7 81.12 -30.23 3.06
C LEU A 7 80.35 -29.12 3.82
N LEU A 8 80.00 -28.03 3.14
CA LEU A 8 79.11 -26.98 3.67
C LEU A 8 77.66 -27.30 3.26
N PHE A 9 76.71 -26.98 4.13
CA PHE A 9 75.37 -26.55 3.71
C PHE A 9 74.92 -25.35 4.55
N VAL A 10 74.34 -24.36 3.88
CA VAL A 10 73.98 -23.06 4.48
C VAL A 10 72.58 -23.15 5.09
N ALA A 11 72.44 -22.75 6.35
CA ALA A 11 71.15 -22.56 7.02
C ALA A 11 70.90 -21.06 7.24
N SER A 12 69.90 -20.52 6.55
CA SER A 12 69.54 -19.09 6.62
C SER A 12 68.62 -18.82 7.81
N LEU A 13 69.13 -18.12 8.84
CA LEU A 13 68.28 -17.53 9.88
C LEU A 13 67.64 -16.24 9.36
N LEU A 14 66.32 -16.24 9.20
CA LEU A 14 65.54 -15.02 8.97
C LEU A 14 65.08 -14.44 10.31
N TYR A 15 65.47 -13.20 10.59
CA TYR A 15 65.03 -12.45 11.76
C TYR A 15 63.54 -12.06 11.62
N VAL A 16 62.77 -12.29 12.67
CA VAL A 16 61.38 -11.80 12.78
C VAL A 16 61.42 -10.33 13.20
N LEU A 17 60.85 -9.45 12.36
CA LEU A 17 60.52 -8.08 12.74
C LEU A 17 59.10 -8.03 13.32
N PRO A 18 58.84 -7.24 14.38
CA PRO A 18 57.50 -7.09 14.92
C PRO A 18 56.62 -6.31 13.94
N PHE A 19 55.49 -6.90 13.54
CA PHE A 19 54.46 -6.18 12.80
C PHE A 19 53.80 -5.14 13.72
N SER A 20 53.94 -3.86 13.35
CA SER A 20 53.14 -2.79 13.92
C SER A 20 51.76 -2.82 13.25
N GLU A 21 50.78 -3.41 13.93
CA GLU A 21 49.37 -3.27 13.54
C GLU A 21 48.97 -1.80 13.71
N LYS A 22 48.90 -1.06 12.60
CA LYS A 22 48.16 0.19 12.59
C LYS A 22 46.69 -0.16 12.85
N PRO A 23 45.98 0.54 13.75
CA PRO A 23 44.54 0.40 13.82
C PRO A 23 43.96 0.78 12.46
N ILE A 24 43.21 -0.14 11.87
CA ILE A 24 42.39 0.17 10.70
C ILE A 24 41.30 1.09 11.23
N ASP A 25 41.31 2.36 10.80
CA ASP A 25 40.17 3.24 10.98
C ASP A 25 38.97 2.59 10.29
N ARG A 26 38.15 1.92 11.10
CA ARG A 26 36.77 1.63 10.77
C ARG A 26 36.03 2.94 10.89
N GLU A 27 36.18 3.80 9.89
CA GLU A 27 35.15 4.77 9.58
C GLU A 27 33.85 3.99 9.54
N ALA A 28 32.97 4.28 10.50
CA ALA A 28 31.64 3.73 10.47
C ALA A 28 31.02 4.23 9.17
N PHE A 29 30.66 3.29 8.28
CA PHE A 29 29.68 3.58 7.25
C PHE A 29 28.44 4.06 7.99
N ALA A 30 28.28 5.38 8.07
CA ALA A 30 27.06 5.99 8.54
C ALA A 30 25.95 5.36 7.71
N THR A 31 25.00 4.73 8.38
CA THR A 31 23.80 4.20 7.75
C THR A 31 23.23 5.29 6.85
N GLU A 32 23.28 5.06 5.54
CA GLU A 32 22.61 5.96 4.59
C GLU A 32 21.18 6.13 5.08
N ALA A 33 20.72 7.38 5.14
CA ALA A 33 19.36 7.67 5.56
C ALA A 33 18.41 6.80 4.74
N THR A 34 17.52 6.07 5.41
CA THR A 34 16.59 5.10 4.81
C THR A 34 16.03 5.65 3.51
N GLU A 35 16.50 5.11 2.37
CA GLU A 35 16.19 5.64 1.05
C GLU A 35 14.67 5.63 0.89
N TYR A 36 14.07 6.81 0.70
CA TYR A 36 12.61 6.96 0.71
C TYR A 36 11.96 5.99 -0.29
N SER A 37 11.29 4.98 0.23
CA SER A 37 10.69 3.90 -0.56
C SER A 37 9.17 3.97 -0.48
N TRP A 38 8.53 3.80 -1.63
CA TRP A 38 7.09 3.63 -1.73
C TRP A 38 6.71 2.19 -1.32
N ASN A 39 6.89 1.87 -0.04
CA ASN A 39 6.98 0.49 0.46
C ASN A 39 5.64 -0.21 0.68
N GLN A 40 4.52 0.52 0.75
CA GLN A 40 3.19 -0.01 1.03
C GLN A 40 2.09 0.65 0.18
N PHE A 41 0.85 0.20 0.32
CA PHE A 41 -0.31 0.86 -0.29
C PHE A 41 -0.41 2.34 0.14
N ARG A 42 -0.39 3.24 -0.85
CA ARG A 42 -0.34 4.71 -0.70
C ARG A 42 0.97 5.27 -0.14
N GLY A 43 2.08 4.55 -0.28
CA GLY A 43 3.41 5.02 0.12
C GLY A 43 3.64 4.95 1.63
N PRO A 44 4.84 5.33 2.11
CA PRO A 44 5.27 5.03 3.48
C PRO A 44 4.48 5.77 4.56
N THR A 45 3.85 6.90 4.23
CA THR A 45 2.93 7.64 5.09
C THR A 45 1.48 7.17 4.99
N ALA A 46 1.18 6.18 4.14
CA ALA A 46 -0.16 5.64 3.86
C ALA A 46 -1.22 6.64 3.33
N ASP A 47 -0.86 7.90 3.13
CA ASP A 47 -1.77 8.99 2.75
C ASP A 47 -1.65 9.43 1.27
N GLY A 48 -0.73 8.81 0.53
CA GLY A 48 -0.50 9.04 -0.90
C GLY A 48 0.34 10.28 -1.21
N LYS A 49 1.06 10.86 -0.25
CA LYS A 49 1.99 11.97 -0.50
C LYS A 49 3.34 11.48 -1.00
N SER A 50 3.84 12.09 -2.05
CA SER A 50 5.19 11.93 -2.58
C SER A 50 6.18 12.82 -1.83
N HIS A 51 7.38 12.30 -1.53
CA HIS A 51 8.51 13.14 -1.10
C HIS A 51 9.17 13.89 -2.27
N SER A 52 9.04 13.40 -3.50
CA SER A 52 9.41 14.21 -4.68
C SER A 52 8.31 15.26 -4.93
N PRO A 53 8.66 16.55 -4.99
CA PRO A 53 7.75 17.60 -5.44
C PRO A 53 7.73 17.74 -6.98
N ASN A 54 8.49 16.90 -7.71
CA ASN A 54 8.87 17.06 -9.11
C ASN A 54 8.33 15.98 -10.04
N LEU A 55 7.32 15.21 -9.59
CA LEU A 55 6.67 14.19 -10.42
C LEU A 55 6.22 14.77 -11.78
N PRO A 56 6.26 13.97 -12.87
CA PRO A 56 5.93 14.43 -14.22
C PRO A 56 4.55 15.07 -14.31
N ILE A 57 4.40 16.03 -15.22
CA ILE A 57 3.09 16.61 -15.57
C ILE A 57 2.61 16.24 -16.97
N GLY A 58 3.49 15.89 -17.91
CA GLY A 58 3.12 15.65 -19.31
C GLY A 58 3.69 14.33 -19.84
N TRP A 59 2.81 13.44 -20.27
CA TRP A 59 3.16 12.16 -20.91
C TRP A 59 2.02 11.63 -21.78
N ASN A 60 2.35 10.69 -22.66
CA ASN A 60 1.40 9.85 -23.39
C ASN A 60 2.11 8.53 -23.77
N GLU A 61 1.51 7.72 -24.65
CA GLU A 61 2.08 6.44 -25.11
C GLU A 61 3.43 6.52 -25.86
N THR A 62 3.88 7.71 -26.27
CA THR A 62 5.14 7.95 -26.97
C THR A 62 6.07 8.98 -26.30
N THR A 63 5.58 9.79 -25.35
CA THR A 63 6.39 10.79 -24.63
C THR A 63 6.30 10.64 -23.10
N GLY A 64 7.38 10.98 -22.38
CA GLY A 64 7.44 10.90 -20.92
C GLY A 64 7.62 9.47 -20.34
N ILE A 65 7.51 8.42 -21.15
CA ILE A 65 7.74 7.03 -20.73
C ILE A 65 9.24 6.70 -20.76
N ARG A 66 9.82 6.32 -19.61
CA ARG A 66 11.18 5.74 -19.52
C ARG A 66 11.22 4.32 -20.05
N TRP A 67 10.25 3.52 -19.63
CA TRP A 67 10.01 2.16 -20.10
C TRP A 67 8.55 1.78 -19.84
N LYS A 68 8.03 0.83 -20.62
CA LYS A 68 6.75 0.15 -20.36
C LYS A 68 6.92 -1.34 -20.59
N THR A 69 6.36 -2.13 -19.68
CA THR A 69 6.55 -3.58 -19.61
C THR A 69 5.20 -4.28 -19.57
N PRO A 70 4.89 -5.18 -20.51
CA PRO A 70 3.66 -5.98 -20.44
C PRO A 70 3.63 -6.82 -19.16
N VAL A 71 2.49 -6.84 -18.48
CA VAL A 71 2.24 -7.63 -17.27
C VAL A 71 1.11 -8.61 -17.57
N SER A 72 1.41 -9.91 -17.47
CA SER A 72 0.43 -10.98 -17.63
C SER A 72 -0.39 -11.18 -16.36
N GLY A 73 -1.56 -11.82 -16.48
CA GLY A 73 -2.46 -12.10 -15.36
C GLY A 73 -3.62 -11.10 -15.25
N LYS A 74 -4.13 -10.93 -14.03
CA LYS A 74 -5.14 -9.93 -13.65
C LYS A 74 -4.99 -9.63 -12.16
N ALA A 75 -4.58 -8.41 -11.82
CA ALA A 75 -4.27 -8.01 -10.45
C ALA A 75 -4.33 -6.49 -10.30
N TRP A 76 -5.03 -6.03 -9.26
CA TRP A 76 -5.29 -4.60 -9.01
C TRP A 76 -4.40 -3.97 -7.94
N SER A 77 -3.43 -4.71 -7.41
CA SER A 77 -2.45 -4.17 -6.48
C SER A 77 -1.59 -3.06 -7.08
N SER A 78 -1.28 -2.08 -6.23
CA SER A 78 -0.40 -0.95 -6.57
C SER A 78 1.07 -1.42 -6.58
N PRO A 79 1.96 -0.75 -7.33
CA PRO A 79 3.40 -1.01 -7.21
C PRO A 79 3.89 -0.61 -5.82
N VAL A 80 4.80 -1.40 -5.26
CA VAL A 80 5.64 -0.98 -4.13
C VAL A 80 7.11 -1.10 -4.49
N VAL A 81 7.95 -0.30 -3.85
CA VAL A 81 9.38 -0.19 -4.12
C VAL A 81 10.17 -0.64 -2.90
N SER A 82 11.27 -1.35 -3.15
CA SER A 82 12.37 -1.50 -2.19
C SER A 82 13.70 -1.48 -2.94
N GLY A 83 14.54 -0.50 -2.62
CA GLY A 83 15.76 -0.18 -3.37
C GLY A 83 15.47 -0.05 -4.87
N ASN A 84 16.17 -0.85 -5.70
CA ASN A 84 15.99 -0.86 -7.16
C ASN A 84 14.95 -1.88 -7.67
N THR A 85 14.11 -2.46 -6.81
CA THR A 85 13.08 -3.44 -7.20
C THR A 85 11.68 -2.89 -6.97
N ILE A 86 10.84 -3.00 -8.01
CA ILE A 86 9.41 -2.80 -7.93
C ILE A 86 8.76 -4.17 -7.75
N TRP A 87 7.84 -4.27 -6.79
CA TRP A 87 7.11 -5.48 -6.47
C TRP A 87 5.62 -5.31 -6.78
N LEU A 88 5.01 -6.38 -7.32
CA LEU A 88 3.59 -6.44 -7.65
C LEU A 88 3.04 -7.82 -7.30
N SER A 89 1.97 -7.89 -6.51
CA SER A 89 1.18 -9.12 -6.45
C SER A 89 0.46 -9.33 -7.79
N ASN A 90 0.29 -10.59 -8.16
CA ASN A 90 -0.24 -11.01 -9.44
C ASN A 90 -1.03 -12.32 -9.31
N ALA A 91 -1.92 -12.57 -10.27
CA ALA A 91 -2.68 -13.81 -10.34
C ALA A 91 -3.01 -14.16 -11.80
N THR A 92 -3.16 -15.45 -12.09
CA THR A 92 -3.86 -15.88 -13.31
C THR A 92 -5.32 -15.45 -13.27
N LYS A 93 -5.97 -15.32 -14.44
CA LYS A 93 -7.35 -14.80 -14.54
C LYS A 93 -8.39 -15.70 -13.86
N ASP A 94 -8.10 -16.99 -13.79
CA ASP A 94 -8.87 -18.04 -13.13
C ASP A 94 -8.60 -18.14 -11.61
N GLY A 95 -7.44 -17.69 -11.14
CA GLY A 95 -7.02 -17.72 -9.74
C GLY A 95 -6.18 -18.93 -9.34
N HIS A 96 -5.93 -19.88 -10.26
CA HIS A 96 -5.19 -21.12 -9.95
C HIS A 96 -3.72 -20.88 -9.58
N ARG A 97 -3.11 -19.76 -9.99
CA ARG A 97 -1.73 -19.41 -9.64
C ARG A 97 -1.64 -17.98 -9.13
N LEU A 98 -1.15 -17.83 -7.91
CA LEU A 98 -0.93 -16.55 -7.22
C LEU A 98 0.58 -16.31 -7.14
N SER A 99 1.04 -15.18 -7.68
CA SER A 99 2.48 -14.93 -7.86
C SER A 99 2.91 -13.50 -7.59
N LEU A 100 4.18 -13.31 -7.22
CA LEU A 100 4.79 -12.03 -6.94
C LEU A 100 5.81 -11.68 -8.02
N LEU A 101 5.59 -10.58 -8.73
CA LEU A 101 6.52 -10.08 -9.75
C LEU A 101 7.59 -9.21 -9.10
N ALA A 102 8.86 -9.48 -9.41
CA ALA A 102 10.00 -8.64 -9.12
C ALA A 102 10.45 -7.95 -10.41
N VAL A 103 10.40 -6.62 -10.47
CA VAL A 103 10.73 -5.82 -11.68
C VAL A 103 11.87 -4.86 -11.36
N ASN A 104 12.87 -4.77 -12.24
CA ASN A 104 13.98 -3.83 -12.08
C ASN A 104 13.49 -2.39 -12.34
N ALA A 105 13.56 -1.51 -11.33
CA ALA A 105 13.03 -0.15 -11.42
C ALA A 105 13.72 0.72 -12.49
N LYS A 106 15.00 0.46 -12.80
CA LYS A 106 15.78 1.18 -13.82
C LYS A 106 15.47 0.72 -15.24
N THR A 107 15.28 -0.59 -15.48
CA THR A 107 15.13 -1.13 -16.85
C THR A 107 13.71 -1.56 -17.22
N GLY A 108 12.82 -1.72 -16.24
CA GLY A 108 11.48 -2.26 -16.44
C GLY A 108 11.43 -3.78 -16.63
N MET A 109 12.58 -4.46 -16.65
CA MET A 109 12.63 -5.91 -16.88
C MET A 109 12.07 -6.68 -15.68
N ILE A 110 11.14 -7.60 -15.92
CA ILE A 110 10.71 -8.61 -14.94
C ILE A 110 11.92 -9.52 -14.68
N ARG A 111 12.47 -9.46 -13.46
CA ARG A 111 13.57 -10.31 -12.99
C ARG A 111 13.07 -11.69 -12.58
N LYS A 112 11.89 -11.78 -11.95
CA LYS A 112 11.29 -13.02 -11.46
C LYS A 112 9.77 -12.90 -11.38
N ASP A 113 9.08 -13.99 -11.66
CA ASP A 113 7.66 -14.21 -11.38
C ASP A 113 7.58 -15.37 -10.38
N ILE A 114 7.46 -15.05 -9.10
CA ILE A 114 7.56 -16.00 -7.98
C ILE A 114 6.17 -16.58 -7.74
N THR A 115 5.91 -17.83 -8.13
CA THR A 115 4.72 -18.53 -7.64
C THR A 115 4.76 -18.59 -6.11
N VAL A 116 3.75 -18.01 -5.46
CA VAL A 116 3.60 -18.04 -4.00
C VAL A 116 2.65 -19.17 -3.60
N PHE A 117 1.53 -19.31 -4.32
CA PHE A 117 0.55 -20.37 -4.10
C PHE A 117 -0.01 -20.89 -5.42
N GLU A 118 -0.30 -22.19 -5.45
CA GLU A 118 -1.13 -22.84 -6.47
C GLU A 118 -2.43 -23.29 -5.78
N ILE A 119 -3.57 -22.97 -6.39
CA ILE A 119 -4.91 -23.14 -5.80
C ILE A 119 -5.71 -24.07 -6.71
N GLU A 120 -6.09 -25.25 -6.21
CA GLU A 120 -6.83 -26.25 -6.98
C GLU A 120 -8.25 -25.78 -7.31
N ASP A 121 -8.96 -25.20 -6.33
CA ASP A 121 -10.32 -24.67 -6.48
C ASP A 121 -10.38 -23.20 -5.98
N PRO A 122 -10.16 -22.21 -6.87
CA PRO A 122 -10.18 -20.79 -6.49
C PRO A 122 -11.60 -20.32 -6.12
N MET A 123 -11.73 -19.72 -4.94
CA MET A 123 -12.99 -19.11 -4.47
C MET A 123 -13.52 -18.07 -5.47
N PHE A 124 -14.84 -17.86 -5.52
CA PHE A 124 -15.42 -16.88 -6.44
C PHE A 124 -14.83 -15.46 -6.26
N CYS A 125 -14.25 -14.93 -7.33
CA CYS A 125 -13.82 -13.53 -7.44
C CYS A 125 -14.72 -12.78 -8.44
N HIS A 126 -15.27 -11.65 -8.01
CA HIS A 126 -16.13 -10.84 -8.88
C HIS A 126 -15.35 -10.28 -10.09
N PRO A 127 -15.94 -10.17 -11.31
CA PRO A 127 -15.21 -9.71 -12.49
C PRO A 127 -14.57 -8.31 -12.38
N PHE A 128 -15.13 -7.43 -11.54
CA PHE A 128 -14.55 -6.11 -11.25
C PHE A 128 -13.34 -6.18 -10.29
N ASN A 129 -13.19 -7.26 -9.52
CA ASN A 129 -12.11 -7.48 -8.57
C ASN A 129 -11.04 -8.45 -9.13
N SER A 130 -10.00 -8.77 -8.36
CA SER A 130 -8.96 -9.73 -8.71
C SER A 130 -8.48 -10.51 -7.48
N TYR A 131 -7.94 -11.71 -7.67
CA TYR A 131 -7.34 -12.51 -6.60
C TYR A 131 -6.10 -11.84 -5.96
N ALA A 132 -5.49 -10.90 -6.67
CA ALA A 132 -4.29 -10.15 -6.26
C ALA A 132 -4.55 -8.63 -6.26
N SER A 133 -5.69 -8.23 -5.70
CA SER A 133 -6.00 -6.82 -5.39
C SER A 133 -5.23 -6.28 -4.17
N PRO A 134 -5.01 -7.05 -3.08
CA PRO A 134 -4.17 -6.60 -1.97
C PRO A 134 -2.76 -6.22 -2.42
N THR A 135 -2.33 -5.02 -2.04
CA THR A 135 -1.00 -4.49 -2.34
C THR A 135 0.00 -5.04 -1.31
N PRO A 136 1.14 -5.62 -1.72
CA PRO A 136 2.15 -6.07 -0.76
C PRO A 136 2.76 -4.90 0.03
N VAL A 137 3.41 -5.20 1.15
CA VAL A 137 4.18 -4.23 1.95
C VAL A 137 5.60 -4.72 2.14
N VAL A 138 6.58 -3.82 2.10
CA VAL A 138 7.99 -4.12 2.38
C VAL A 138 8.44 -3.38 3.63
N GLU A 139 9.01 -4.10 4.60
CA GLU A 139 9.59 -3.52 5.81
C GLU A 139 10.86 -4.31 6.18
N ASP A 140 11.94 -3.63 6.57
CA ASP A 140 13.22 -4.25 7.00
C ASP A 140 13.76 -5.38 6.11
N GLY A 141 13.63 -5.22 4.78
CA GLY A 141 14.08 -6.20 3.80
C GLY A 141 13.18 -7.44 3.65
N CYS A 142 12.08 -7.52 4.40
CA CYS A 142 11.03 -8.52 4.25
C CYS A 142 9.85 -7.94 3.47
N LEU A 143 9.35 -8.68 2.48
CA LEU A 143 8.13 -8.35 1.74
C LEU A 143 7.00 -9.28 2.16
N TYR A 144 5.87 -8.70 2.52
CA TYR A 144 4.65 -9.41 2.90
C TYR A 144 3.62 -9.30 1.79
N VAL A 145 3.14 -10.45 1.31
CA VAL A 145 2.13 -10.54 0.25
C VAL A 145 0.93 -11.34 0.73
N HIS A 146 -0.26 -10.89 0.36
CA HIS A 146 -1.54 -11.41 0.85
C HIS A 146 -2.51 -11.60 -0.31
N TYR A 147 -3.29 -12.68 -0.29
CA TYR A 147 -4.28 -13.01 -1.31
C TYR A 147 -5.64 -13.37 -0.67
N GLY A 148 -5.96 -12.74 0.46
CA GLY A 148 -7.09 -13.16 1.28
C GLY A 148 -6.85 -14.56 1.87
N SER A 149 -7.90 -15.37 1.87
CA SER A 149 -7.91 -16.71 2.46
C SER A 149 -7.11 -17.75 1.66
N ALA A 150 -6.73 -17.44 0.41
CA ALA A 150 -5.85 -18.30 -0.37
C ALA A 150 -4.41 -18.33 0.21
N GLY A 151 -4.00 -17.27 0.91
CA GLY A 151 -2.80 -17.29 1.74
C GLY A 151 -2.10 -15.94 1.93
N THR A 152 -1.17 -15.93 2.89
CA THR A 152 -0.22 -14.83 3.16
C THR A 152 1.19 -15.41 3.22
N ALA A 153 2.19 -14.68 2.74
CA ALA A 153 3.58 -15.10 2.75
C ALA A 153 4.54 -13.94 3.06
N CYS A 154 5.67 -14.26 3.68
CA CYS A 154 6.84 -13.37 3.76
C CYS A 154 7.92 -13.84 2.80
N ILE A 155 8.56 -12.90 2.11
CA ILE A 155 9.64 -13.11 1.15
C ILE A 155 10.83 -12.24 1.57
N ASP A 156 12.01 -12.84 1.67
CA ASP A 156 13.27 -12.09 1.81
C ASP A 156 13.59 -11.39 0.47
N THR A 157 13.67 -10.05 0.49
CA THR A 157 13.79 -9.24 -0.74
C THR A 157 15.18 -9.27 -1.38
N ALA A 158 16.21 -9.76 -0.67
CA ALA A 158 17.56 -9.90 -1.20
C ALA A 158 17.75 -11.22 -1.96
N THR A 159 17.04 -12.28 -1.55
CA THR A 159 17.20 -13.66 -2.04
C THR A 159 16.01 -14.18 -2.85
N ASP A 160 14.86 -13.49 -2.80
CA ASP A 160 13.58 -13.93 -3.37
C ASP A 160 13.08 -15.27 -2.79
N VAL A 161 13.43 -15.57 -1.54
CA VAL A 161 13.03 -16.81 -0.84
C VAL A 161 11.82 -16.54 0.04
N ILE A 162 10.79 -17.38 -0.10
CA ILE A 162 9.65 -17.39 0.83
C ILE A 162 10.14 -17.93 2.18
N THR A 163 10.07 -17.11 3.24
CA THR A 163 10.57 -17.44 4.58
C THR A 163 9.52 -18.11 5.45
N TRP A 164 8.25 -17.75 5.27
CA TRP A 164 7.08 -18.42 5.87
C TRP A 164 5.81 -18.20 5.04
N THR A 165 4.82 -19.06 5.23
CA THR A 165 3.46 -18.94 4.67
C THR A 165 2.38 -19.21 5.72
N ARG A 166 1.17 -18.70 5.48
CA ARG A 166 -0.07 -18.97 6.22
C ARG A 166 -1.19 -19.19 5.22
N GLN A 167 -1.89 -20.32 5.29
CA GLN A 167 -3.05 -20.68 4.46
C GLN A 167 -4.22 -21.22 5.30
N ASP A 168 -4.13 -21.04 6.61
CA ASP A 168 -5.00 -21.55 7.67
C ASP A 168 -5.93 -20.45 8.25
N LEU A 169 -6.09 -19.34 7.51
CA LEU A 169 -6.92 -18.20 7.88
C LEU A 169 -8.15 -18.13 6.95
N PRO A 170 -9.25 -18.82 7.28
CA PRO A 170 -10.43 -18.89 6.44
C PRO A 170 -11.27 -17.62 6.50
N CYS A 171 -11.99 -17.34 5.43
CA CYS A 171 -12.94 -16.24 5.25
C CYS A 171 -13.47 -16.33 3.80
N ASP A 172 -14.79 -16.28 3.59
CA ASP A 172 -15.37 -16.10 2.28
C ASP A 172 -15.52 -14.61 1.96
N HIS A 173 -14.59 -14.11 1.14
CA HIS A 173 -14.53 -12.71 0.72
C HIS A 173 -15.74 -12.25 -0.11
N HIS A 174 -16.65 -13.15 -0.50
CA HIS A 174 -17.89 -12.97 -1.25
C HIS A 174 -17.75 -12.42 -2.69
N ARG A 175 -16.76 -11.55 -2.94
CA ARG A 175 -16.43 -10.93 -4.23
C ARG A 175 -14.91 -10.87 -4.48
N GLY A 176 -14.12 -11.64 -3.73
CA GLY A 176 -12.65 -11.65 -3.75
C GLY A 176 -12.01 -10.63 -2.79
N PRO A 177 -10.72 -10.79 -2.46
CA PRO A 177 -10.04 -9.97 -1.45
C PRO A 177 -9.81 -8.52 -1.88
N GLY A 178 -9.52 -7.63 -0.92
CA GLY A 178 -9.23 -6.21 -1.18
C GLY A 178 -8.30 -5.56 -0.16
N SER A 179 -8.45 -5.88 1.12
CA SER A 179 -7.62 -5.32 2.20
C SER A 179 -6.14 -5.69 2.03
N SER A 180 -5.27 -4.68 2.05
CA SER A 180 -3.82 -4.89 1.97
C SER A 180 -3.24 -5.16 3.37
N PRO A 181 -2.18 -5.98 3.49
CA PRO A 181 -1.41 -6.08 4.72
C PRO A 181 -0.78 -4.74 5.08
N ILE A 182 -0.62 -4.48 6.38
CA ILE A 182 0.22 -3.39 6.88
C ILE A 182 1.18 -3.92 7.94
N VAL A 183 2.38 -3.36 8.00
CA VAL A 183 3.35 -3.62 9.08
C VAL A 183 3.39 -2.41 9.99
N PHE A 184 3.48 -2.65 11.30
CA PHE A 184 3.86 -1.64 12.28
C PHE A 184 4.61 -2.33 13.42
N GLU A 185 5.79 -1.82 13.73
CA GLU A 185 6.78 -2.47 14.59
C GLU A 185 7.06 -3.92 14.10
N ASP A 186 7.04 -4.90 15.01
CA ASP A 186 7.28 -6.32 14.73
C ASP A 186 6.05 -7.08 14.23
N LYS A 187 4.95 -6.38 13.92
CA LYS A 187 3.61 -6.97 13.70
C LYS A 187 3.09 -6.71 12.28
N LEU A 188 2.64 -7.79 11.64
CA LEU A 188 1.91 -7.76 10.37
C LEU A 188 0.41 -7.88 10.65
N PHE A 189 -0.35 -6.84 10.33
CA PHE A 189 -1.80 -6.81 10.52
C PHE A 189 -2.53 -7.20 9.24
N LEU A 190 -3.48 -8.11 9.38
CA LEU A 190 -4.41 -8.53 8.33
C LEU A 190 -5.85 -8.28 8.78
N THR A 191 -6.73 -7.96 7.83
CA THR A 191 -8.16 -7.79 8.06
C THR A 191 -8.91 -8.77 7.16
N PHE A 192 -9.74 -9.62 7.76
CA PHE A 192 -10.56 -10.61 7.08
C PHE A 192 -12.02 -10.27 7.34
N ASP A 193 -12.66 -9.57 6.42
CA ASP A 193 -14.08 -9.23 6.50
C ASP A 193 -14.82 -9.91 5.35
N GLY A 194 -15.16 -11.19 5.55
CA GLY A 194 -15.93 -11.98 4.62
C GLY A 194 -17.44 -11.80 4.80
N PHE A 195 -18.24 -12.70 4.23
CA PHE A 195 -19.65 -12.82 4.61
C PHE A 195 -19.86 -13.79 5.79
N ASP A 196 -19.01 -14.81 5.91
CA ASP A 196 -19.10 -15.87 6.93
C ASP A 196 -18.43 -15.46 8.25
N GLN A 197 -17.24 -14.87 8.17
CA GLN A 197 -16.37 -14.54 9.30
C GLN A 197 -15.78 -13.13 9.14
N GLN A 198 -15.69 -12.39 10.25
CA GLN A 198 -15.15 -11.03 10.30
C GLN A 198 -14.18 -10.89 11.48
N TYR A 199 -12.89 -10.71 11.21
CA TYR A 199 -11.85 -10.60 12.24
C TYR A 199 -10.63 -9.79 11.79
N VAL A 200 -9.95 -9.21 12.77
CA VAL A 200 -8.61 -8.61 12.61
C VAL A 200 -7.59 -9.50 13.30
N ILE A 201 -6.40 -9.62 12.73
CA ILE A 201 -5.35 -10.51 13.24
C ILE A 201 -3.97 -9.86 13.11
N ALA A 202 -3.17 -9.96 14.17
CA ALA A 202 -1.76 -9.60 14.15
C ALA A 202 -0.90 -10.87 14.11
N LEU A 203 0.05 -10.90 13.18
CA LEU A 203 1.09 -11.92 13.08
C LEU A 203 2.42 -11.31 13.48
N ASP A 204 3.27 -12.07 14.16
CA ASP A 204 4.70 -11.79 14.27
C ASP A 204 5.27 -11.77 12.85
N ALA A 205 5.76 -10.61 12.41
CA ALA A 205 6.11 -10.40 11.00
C ALA A 205 7.26 -11.33 10.57
N LYS A 206 8.18 -11.63 11.49
CA LYS A 206 9.36 -12.46 11.20
C LYS A 206 9.04 -13.96 11.04
N THR A 207 8.01 -14.47 11.72
CA THR A 207 7.70 -15.90 11.81
C THR A 207 6.32 -16.30 11.30
N GLY A 208 5.45 -15.33 11.04
CA GLY A 208 4.06 -15.54 10.59
C GLY A 208 3.14 -16.12 11.68
N LYS A 209 3.62 -16.27 12.92
CA LYS A 209 2.81 -16.80 14.04
C LYS A 209 1.80 -15.76 14.50
N THR A 210 0.58 -16.21 14.81
CA THR A 210 -0.44 -15.32 15.39
C THR A 210 0.00 -14.82 16.77
N ILE A 211 0.01 -13.50 16.96
CA ILE A 211 0.16 -12.84 18.26
C ILE A 211 -1.22 -12.74 18.92
N TRP A 212 -2.17 -12.13 18.22
CA TRP A 212 -3.56 -11.99 18.63
C TRP A 212 -4.50 -12.07 17.43
N ARG A 213 -5.76 -12.44 17.69
CA ARG A 213 -6.87 -12.44 16.73
C ARG A 213 -8.14 -11.97 17.45
N THR A 214 -8.83 -11.00 16.89
CA THR A 214 -10.06 -10.42 17.45
C THR A 214 -11.18 -10.58 16.43
N ASP A 215 -12.18 -11.40 16.77
CA ASP A 215 -13.46 -11.45 16.04
C ASP A 215 -14.21 -10.13 16.24
N ARG A 216 -14.74 -9.54 15.16
CA ARG A 216 -15.39 -8.23 15.23
C ARG A 216 -16.71 -8.31 15.98
N SER A 217 -16.93 -7.41 16.95
CA SER A 217 -18.18 -7.34 17.73
C SER A 217 -19.37 -6.68 17.01
N ILE A 218 -19.31 -6.53 15.68
CA ILE A 218 -20.24 -5.69 14.90
C ILE A 218 -21.59 -6.42 14.66
N HIS A 219 -22.68 -5.76 15.03
CA HIS A 219 -24.03 -6.17 14.61
C HIS A 219 -24.36 -5.65 13.20
N TYR A 220 -24.11 -6.46 12.18
CA TYR A 220 -24.34 -6.10 10.77
C TYR A 220 -25.82 -5.92 10.37
N GLY A 221 -26.77 -6.48 11.13
CA GLY A 221 -28.21 -6.31 10.89
C GLY A 221 -28.75 -6.86 9.56
N SER A 222 -27.98 -7.69 8.86
CA SER A 222 -28.34 -8.30 7.59
C SER A 222 -27.59 -9.61 7.36
N ASP A 223 -28.26 -10.60 6.76
CA ASP A 223 -27.67 -11.85 6.26
C ASP A 223 -27.15 -11.73 4.82
N ASP A 224 -27.42 -10.61 4.14
CA ASP A 224 -26.85 -10.31 2.83
C ASP A 224 -25.34 -10.05 2.98
N GLY A 225 -24.53 -10.94 2.43
CA GLY A 225 -23.08 -10.87 2.47
C GLY A 225 -22.49 -9.58 1.91
N ASP A 226 -23.23 -8.86 1.06
CA ASP A 226 -22.78 -7.55 0.60
C ASP A 226 -22.67 -6.52 1.74
N PHE A 227 -23.51 -6.62 2.78
CA PHE A 227 -23.53 -5.78 4.00
C PHE A 227 -22.61 -6.26 5.13
N LYS A 228 -21.91 -7.38 4.96
CA LYS A 228 -20.97 -7.92 5.96
C LYS A 228 -19.51 -7.75 5.56
N LYS A 229 -19.22 -7.97 4.27
CA LYS A 229 -17.85 -7.97 3.74
C LYS A 229 -17.22 -6.58 3.66
N ALA A 230 -15.89 -6.52 3.68
CA ALA A 230 -15.14 -5.28 3.49
C ALA A 230 -13.86 -5.46 2.65
N TYR A 231 -13.35 -4.32 2.13
CA TYR A 231 -12.16 -4.28 1.28
C TYR A 231 -11.10 -3.29 1.78
N CYS A 232 -11.36 -2.60 2.89
CA CYS A 232 -10.54 -1.48 3.33
C CYS A 232 -9.22 -1.97 3.94
N THR A 233 -8.14 -1.28 3.61
CA THR A 233 -6.84 -1.44 4.28
C THR A 233 -6.84 -0.61 5.56
N PRO A 234 -6.45 -1.14 6.73
CA PRO A 234 -6.43 -0.38 7.98
C PRO A 234 -5.31 0.67 8.03
N THR A 235 -5.39 1.61 8.98
CA THR A 235 -4.38 2.66 9.21
C THR A 235 -3.98 2.71 10.68
N ILE A 236 -2.67 2.80 10.95
CA ILE A 236 -2.15 3.13 12.28
C ILE A 236 -2.30 4.63 12.52
N VAL A 237 -2.90 4.99 13.65
CA VAL A 237 -3.15 6.36 14.07
C VAL A 237 -2.60 6.56 15.48
N THR A 238 -1.70 7.53 15.65
CA THR A 238 -1.29 8.00 16.98
C THR A 238 -1.96 9.33 17.30
N HIS A 239 -2.82 9.33 18.30
CA HIS A 239 -3.58 10.50 18.76
C HIS A 239 -3.48 10.61 20.28
N ASN A 240 -3.10 11.78 20.80
CA ASN A 240 -2.91 12.02 22.24
C ASN A 240 -2.06 10.94 22.95
N ASN A 241 -0.95 10.53 22.31
CA ASN A 241 -0.03 9.47 22.74
C ASN A 241 -0.63 8.04 22.82
N ARG A 242 -1.84 7.81 22.28
CA ARG A 242 -2.42 6.47 22.08
C ARG A 242 -2.27 6.07 20.61
N THR A 243 -1.55 4.99 20.34
CA THR A 243 -1.46 4.37 19.02
C THR A 243 -2.61 3.38 18.84
N GLN A 244 -3.22 3.36 17.66
CA GLN A 244 -4.49 2.69 17.38
C GLN A 244 -4.49 2.13 15.96
N LEU A 245 -4.91 0.89 15.78
CA LEU A 245 -5.15 0.27 14.47
C LEU A 245 -6.60 0.53 14.06
N VAL A 246 -6.85 1.53 13.22
CA VAL A 246 -8.21 1.83 12.72
C VAL A 246 -8.51 0.94 11.51
N SER A 247 -9.47 0.04 11.63
CA SER A 247 -9.87 -0.92 10.59
C SER A 247 -11.37 -0.84 10.27
N PRO A 248 -11.76 -0.20 9.15
CA PRO A 248 -13.15 -0.15 8.68
C PRO A 248 -13.67 -1.52 8.23
N ALA A 249 -14.88 -1.87 8.66
CA ALA A 249 -15.67 -2.99 8.16
C ALA A 249 -16.89 -2.47 7.38
N ALA A 250 -17.80 -3.37 6.96
CA ALA A 250 -19.16 -2.93 6.66
C ALA A 250 -19.88 -2.54 7.95
N VAL A 251 -20.88 -1.66 7.84
CA VAL A 251 -21.73 -1.15 8.95
C VAL A 251 -21.01 -0.32 10.03
N ALA A 252 -19.75 -0.62 10.37
CA ALA A 252 -18.98 0.14 11.36
C ALA A 252 -17.47 0.15 11.08
N THR A 253 -16.79 1.13 11.66
CA THR A 253 -15.33 1.17 11.77
C THR A 253 -14.92 1.00 13.22
N VAL A 254 -13.93 0.13 13.47
CA VAL A 254 -13.43 -0.20 14.81
C VAL A 254 -11.95 0.15 14.87
N ALA A 255 -11.52 0.75 15.98
CA ALA A 255 -10.12 0.90 16.32
C ALA A 255 -9.69 -0.14 17.35
N TYR A 256 -8.51 -0.73 17.17
CA TYR A 256 -7.93 -1.73 18.05
C TYR A 256 -6.62 -1.22 18.66
N ASP A 257 -6.28 -1.72 19.85
CA ASP A 257 -4.92 -1.60 20.36
C ASP A 257 -4.00 -2.51 19.51
N PRO A 258 -2.91 -1.99 18.91
CA PRO A 258 -2.05 -2.80 18.05
C PRO A 258 -1.32 -3.95 18.76
N ASP A 259 -1.09 -3.86 20.08
CA ASP A 259 -0.29 -4.83 20.81
C ASP A 259 -1.09 -6.05 21.27
N ASN A 260 -2.35 -5.87 21.65
CA ASN A 260 -3.18 -6.95 22.21
C ASN A 260 -4.48 -7.23 21.44
N GLY A 261 -4.88 -6.36 20.50
CA GLY A 261 -6.10 -6.52 19.70
C GLY A 261 -7.40 -6.15 20.41
N GLU A 262 -7.36 -5.50 21.57
CA GLU A 262 -8.55 -5.02 22.29
C GLU A 262 -9.26 -3.92 21.48
N GLU A 263 -10.59 -4.00 21.37
CA GLU A 263 -11.41 -2.96 20.75
C GLU A 263 -11.40 -1.69 21.62
N LEU A 264 -10.93 -0.59 21.04
CA LEU A 264 -10.81 0.71 21.70
C LEU A 264 -12.09 1.50 21.55
N TRP A 265 -12.53 1.69 20.31
CA TRP A 265 -13.78 2.39 19.98
C TRP A 265 -14.38 1.91 18.66
N THR A 266 -15.67 2.17 18.49
CA THR A 266 -16.46 1.84 17.31
C THR A 266 -17.26 3.06 16.86
N VAL A 267 -17.36 3.27 15.55
CA VAL A 267 -18.30 4.20 14.92
C VAL A 267 -19.18 3.43 13.95
N TYR A 268 -20.48 3.39 14.25
CA TYR A 268 -21.51 2.82 13.38
C TYR A 268 -21.93 3.83 12.31
N HIS A 269 -21.76 3.44 11.04
CA HIS A 269 -22.14 4.24 9.89
C HIS A 269 -23.23 3.60 9.02
N GLY A 270 -23.53 2.32 9.26
CA GLY A 270 -24.43 1.52 8.45
C GLY A 270 -23.85 1.19 7.06
N GLY A 271 -24.61 0.39 6.32
CA GLY A 271 -24.34 0.09 4.92
C GLY A 271 -23.07 -0.73 4.64
N PHE A 272 -22.59 -0.62 3.42
CA PHE A 272 -21.40 -1.32 2.92
C PHE A 272 -20.08 -0.78 3.49
N ASN A 273 -18.94 -1.28 2.98
CA ASN A 273 -17.64 -0.65 3.17
C ASN A 273 -17.07 -0.14 1.83
N ALA A 274 -16.28 0.92 1.90
CA ALA A 274 -15.45 1.42 0.82
C ALA A 274 -14.13 0.63 0.67
N ALA A 275 -13.41 0.89 -0.43
CA ALA A 275 -12.03 0.44 -0.59
C ALA A 275 -11.00 1.53 -0.19
N ALA A 276 -11.45 2.76 0.06
CA ALA A 276 -10.60 3.88 0.44
C ALA A 276 -10.04 3.70 1.86
N ARG A 277 -8.71 3.79 2.01
CA ARG A 277 -7.98 3.66 3.28
C ARG A 277 -8.25 4.86 4.21
N PRO A 278 -8.41 4.71 5.54
CA PRO A 278 -8.61 5.84 6.43
C PRO A 278 -7.41 6.78 6.43
N LEU A 279 -7.69 8.08 6.41
CA LEU A 279 -6.67 9.13 6.50
C LEU A 279 -6.73 9.74 7.90
N TYR A 280 -5.56 10.04 8.48
CA TYR A 280 -5.47 10.79 9.74
C TYR A 280 -4.78 12.13 9.49
N SER A 281 -5.47 13.22 9.83
CA SER A 281 -4.96 14.59 9.71
C SER A 281 -5.76 15.55 10.58
N HIS A 282 -5.14 16.64 11.05
CA HIS A 282 -5.80 17.65 11.89
C HIS A 282 -6.49 17.08 13.14
N GLY A 283 -5.99 15.96 13.67
CA GLY A 283 -6.59 15.25 14.81
C GLY A 283 -7.85 14.45 14.48
N LEU A 284 -8.22 14.33 13.19
CA LEU A 284 -9.40 13.64 12.69
C LEU A 284 -9.01 12.41 11.88
N VAL A 285 -9.75 11.33 12.05
CA VAL A 285 -9.75 10.17 11.13
C VAL A 285 -10.89 10.35 10.14
N VAL A 286 -10.55 10.39 8.84
CA VAL A 286 -11.51 10.44 7.74
C VAL A 286 -11.77 9.00 7.27
N ILE A 287 -13.03 8.57 7.40
CA ILE A 287 -13.51 7.20 7.15
C ILE A 287 -14.46 7.21 5.96
N CYS A 288 -14.32 6.25 5.04
CA CYS A 288 -15.20 6.09 3.89
C CYS A 288 -16.13 4.88 4.03
N THR A 289 -17.42 5.08 3.79
CA THR A 289 -18.51 4.16 4.20
C THR A 289 -19.31 3.60 3.02
N ALA A 290 -18.98 4.01 1.79
CA ALA A 290 -19.60 3.64 0.50
C ALA A 290 -21.11 3.92 0.29
N GLN A 291 -21.92 4.02 1.35
CA GLN A 291 -23.37 4.20 1.30
C GLN A 291 -23.83 5.35 2.22
N GLY A 292 -24.94 6.01 1.88
CA GLY A 292 -25.46 7.14 2.65
C GLY A 292 -24.49 8.32 2.68
N ASP A 293 -24.13 8.76 3.88
CA ASP A 293 -23.02 9.69 4.11
C ASP A 293 -21.69 8.96 3.95
N ARG A 294 -21.22 8.94 2.70
CA ARG A 294 -20.05 8.21 2.20
C ARG A 294 -18.72 8.55 2.84
N LEU A 295 -18.63 9.66 3.56
CA LEU A 295 -17.47 10.08 4.34
C LEU A 295 -17.89 10.60 5.71
N LEU A 296 -17.10 10.25 6.72
CA LEU A 296 -17.18 10.76 8.08
C LEU A 296 -15.82 11.30 8.49
N ALA A 297 -15.77 12.37 9.29
CA ALA A 297 -14.62 12.68 10.11
C ALA A 297 -14.93 12.39 11.57
N VAL A 298 -14.02 11.68 12.23
CA VAL A 298 -14.13 11.20 13.61
C VAL A 298 -12.93 11.69 14.40
N ARG A 299 -13.14 12.25 15.59
CA ARG A 299 -12.04 12.41 16.55
C ARG A 299 -11.75 11.03 17.18
N PRO A 300 -10.53 10.47 17.09
CA PRO A 300 -10.22 9.12 17.53
C PRO A 300 -9.88 9.07 19.04
N ASP A 301 -10.70 9.76 19.84
CA ASP A 301 -10.69 9.78 21.30
C ASP A 301 -11.94 9.09 21.86
N GLY A 302 -11.92 8.77 23.16
CA GLY A 302 -12.98 8.00 23.82
C GLY A 302 -12.73 6.48 23.85
N THR A 303 -13.79 5.75 24.21
CA THR A 303 -13.81 4.29 24.39
C THR A 303 -15.22 3.75 24.16
N GLY A 304 -15.35 2.60 23.50
CA GLY A 304 -16.66 1.97 23.21
C GLY A 304 -17.33 2.55 21.96
N ASP A 305 -18.66 2.56 21.91
CA ASP A 305 -19.38 3.26 20.84
C ASP A 305 -19.21 4.78 21.02
N ILE A 306 -18.68 5.46 20.01
CA ILE A 306 -18.43 6.91 19.99
C ILE A 306 -19.17 7.60 18.83
N THR A 307 -20.19 6.94 18.27
CA THR A 307 -20.87 7.35 17.03
C THR A 307 -21.53 8.73 17.11
N ASP A 308 -22.19 9.05 18.22
CA ASP A 308 -22.95 10.29 18.37
C ASP A 308 -22.09 11.44 18.93
N GLU A 309 -21.04 11.11 19.69
CA GLU A 309 -20.18 12.06 20.39
C GLU A 309 -18.99 12.53 19.55
N ASN A 310 -18.38 11.66 18.74
CA ASN A 310 -17.06 11.89 18.14
C ASN A 310 -17.07 12.08 16.62
N VAL A 311 -18.18 11.80 15.93
CA VAL A 311 -18.37 12.16 14.52
C VAL A 311 -18.54 13.68 14.40
N VAL A 312 -17.55 14.35 13.80
CA VAL A 312 -17.47 15.82 13.68
C VAL A 312 -18.32 16.33 12.52
N TRP A 313 -18.24 15.65 11.38
CA TRP A 313 -19.03 15.95 10.19
C TRP A 313 -19.25 14.70 9.34
N LYS A 314 -20.29 14.78 8.50
CA LYS A 314 -20.68 13.75 7.53
C LYS A 314 -20.73 14.37 6.14
N PHE A 315 -20.28 13.65 5.11
CA PHE A 315 -20.25 14.15 3.74
C PHE A 315 -20.71 13.08 2.72
N GLY A 316 -21.65 13.46 1.86
CA GLY A 316 -22.42 12.55 1.01
C GLY A 316 -22.03 12.56 -0.49
N LYS A 317 -23.02 12.84 -1.35
CA LYS A 317 -23.07 12.55 -2.81
C LYS A 317 -21.77 12.62 -3.63
N SER A 318 -20.89 13.59 -3.41
CA SER A 318 -19.65 13.76 -4.20
C SER A 318 -18.49 12.88 -3.74
N ALA A 319 -18.58 12.23 -2.59
CA ALA A 319 -17.52 11.38 -2.07
C ALA A 319 -17.31 10.10 -2.90
N PRO A 320 -16.06 9.62 -3.01
CA PRO A 320 -15.74 8.32 -3.59
C PRO A 320 -16.28 7.14 -2.77
N THR A 321 -16.23 5.95 -3.38
CA THR A 321 -16.30 4.66 -2.68
C THR A 321 -15.05 3.79 -2.92
N ARG A 322 -14.24 4.10 -3.95
CA ARG A 322 -12.97 3.40 -4.23
C ARG A 322 -11.73 4.29 -4.15
N PRO A 323 -11.63 5.45 -4.83
CA PRO A 323 -10.47 6.32 -4.69
C PRO A 323 -10.27 6.83 -3.26
N SER A 324 -9.11 6.57 -2.67
CA SER A 324 -8.69 7.25 -1.44
C SER A 324 -8.35 8.71 -1.75
N GLN A 325 -8.67 9.58 -0.79
CA GLN A 325 -8.55 11.04 -0.88
C GLN A 325 -7.10 11.48 -0.62
N SER A 326 -6.83 12.78 -0.73
CA SER A 326 -5.53 13.35 -0.35
C SER A 326 -5.70 14.67 0.40
N VAL A 327 -4.87 14.91 1.42
CA VAL A 327 -4.91 16.12 2.25
C VAL A 327 -3.76 17.05 1.87
N VAL A 328 -4.06 18.31 1.55
CA VAL A 328 -3.05 19.36 1.28
C VAL A 328 -3.43 20.61 2.05
N ALA A 329 -2.55 21.04 2.96
CA ALA A 329 -2.90 21.97 4.03
C ALA A 329 -4.23 21.54 4.70
N ASP A 330 -5.16 22.47 4.94
CA ASP A 330 -6.39 22.23 5.71
C ASP A 330 -7.54 21.66 4.85
N GLN A 331 -7.21 21.04 3.71
CA GLN A 331 -8.18 20.74 2.64
C GLN A 331 -8.05 19.28 2.19
N LEU A 332 -9.21 18.61 2.08
CA LEU A 332 -9.36 17.25 1.60
C LEU A 332 -9.82 17.27 0.14
N TYR A 333 -8.98 16.74 -0.74
CA TYR A 333 -9.24 16.64 -2.18
C TYR A 333 -9.64 15.22 -2.56
N MET A 334 -10.61 15.11 -3.46
CA MET A 334 -11.29 13.87 -3.78
C MET A 334 -11.66 13.81 -5.26
N VAL A 335 -11.71 12.60 -5.81
CA VAL A 335 -12.39 12.30 -7.08
C VAL A 335 -13.36 11.16 -6.84
N SER A 336 -14.64 11.35 -7.16
CA SER A 336 -15.63 10.29 -7.06
C SER A 336 -15.44 9.25 -8.17
N ASP A 337 -15.95 8.05 -7.94
CA ASP A 337 -16.02 6.93 -8.89
C ASP A 337 -16.52 7.31 -10.29
N THR A 338 -17.25 8.42 -10.42
CA THR A 338 -17.90 8.91 -11.65
C THR A 338 -17.37 10.27 -12.10
N GLY A 339 -16.17 10.67 -11.68
CA GLY A 339 -15.51 11.89 -12.14
C GLY A 339 -16.05 13.18 -11.54
N ILE A 340 -16.56 13.16 -10.30
CA ILE A 340 -16.80 14.41 -9.54
C ILE A 340 -15.53 14.70 -8.73
N PHE A 341 -14.76 15.70 -9.16
CA PHE A 341 -13.63 16.23 -8.42
C PHE A 341 -14.18 17.20 -7.36
N SER A 342 -13.66 17.16 -6.14
CA SER A 342 -14.10 18.08 -5.08
C SER A 342 -12.99 18.40 -4.09
N CYS A 343 -13.11 19.59 -3.50
CA CYS A 343 -12.30 20.06 -2.38
C CYS A 343 -13.24 20.44 -1.23
N ILE A 344 -12.99 19.89 -0.05
CA ILE A 344 -13.69 20.26 1.18
C ILE A 344 -12.66 20.68 2.24
N ASP A 345 -13.11 21.55 3.14
CA ASP A 345 -12.41 21.88 4.36
C ASP A 345 -12.35 20.65 5.30
N ILE A 346 -11.16 20.23 5.73
CA ILE A 346 -11.00 18.96 6.46
C ILE A 346 -11.54 19.01 7.90
N GLU A 347 -11.49 20.17 8.55
CA GLU A 347 -11.97 20.33 9.92
C GLU A 347 -13.50 20.43 9.98
N THR A 348 -14.12 21.08 8.98
CA THR A 348 -15.57 21.40 9.01
C THR A 348 -16.42 20.66 7.98
N GLY A 349 -15.82 19.89 7.06
CA GLY A 349 -16.51 19.18 5.98
C GLY A 349 -17.17 20.08 4.93
N LYS A 350 -16.90 21.40 4.98
CA LYS A 350 -17.54 22.39 4.09
C LYS A 350 -16.97 22.32 2.69
N VAL A 351 -17.84 22.19 1.69
CA VAL A 351 -17.46 22.24 0.27
C VAL A 351 -16.85 23.59 -0.07
N ARG A 352 -15.66 23.56 -0.66
CA ARG A 352 -15.04 24.72 -1.33
C ARG A 352 -15.48 24.78 -2.79
N TRP A 353 -15.34 23.66 -3.50
CA TRP A 353 -15.79 23.47 -4.88
C TRP A 353 -16.06 22.00 -5.18
N SER A 354 -16.87 21.73 -6.21
CA SER A 354 -17.22 20.37 -6.66
C SER A 354 -17.52 20.41 -8.16
N GLU A 355 -16.58 19.93 -8.97
CA GLU A 355 -16.60 20.02 -10.43
C GLU A 355 -16.74 18.63 -11.08
N ARG A 356 -17.39 18.58 -12.25
CA ARG A 356 -17.55 17.34 -13.01
C ARG A 356 -16.57 17.28 -14.18
N HIS A 357 -15.81 16.19 -14.24
CA HIS A 357 -15.03 15.78 -15.39
C HIS A 357 -15.52 14.42 -15.93
N SER A 358 -14.99 14.00 -17.07
CA SER A 358 -15.12 12.63 -17.58
C SER A 358 -14.21 11.66 -16.82
N GLY A 359 -14.48 10.36 -17.01
CA GLY A 359 -13.71 9.25 -16.46
C GLY A 359 -14.45 8.47 -15.37
N ARG A 360 -13.99 7.23 -15.14
CA ARG A 360 -14.39 6.39 -14.01
C ARG A 360 -13.16 6.11 -13.16
N TYR A 361 -13.25 6.30 -11.85
CA TYR A 361 -12.08 6.31 -10.99
C TYR A 361 -12.14 5.15 -9.99
N SER A 362 -11.08 4.35 -9.98
CA SER A 362 -10.83 3.28 -8.99
C SER A 362 -9.46 3.46 -8.33
N ALA A 363 -8.46 3.95 -9.07
CA ALA A 363 -7.19 4.37 -8.51
C ALA A 363 -7.37 5.52 -7.51
N SER A 364 -6.61 5.50 -6.43
CA SER A 364 -6.60 6.56 -5.41
C SER A 364 -5.71 7.73 -5.81
N LEU A 365 -5.96 8.92 -5.25
CA LEU A 365 -5.15 10.11 -5.53
C LEU A 365 -3.71 9.97 -5.00
N ILE A 366 -2.77 10.61 -5.69
CA ILE A 366 -1.41 10.89 -5.20
C ILE A 366 -1.16 12.39 -5.21
N GLU A 367 -0.43 12.88 -4.23
CA GLU A 367 0.00 14.27 -4.08
C GLU A 367 1.51 14.40 -4.34
N SER A 368 1.93 15.47 -5.02
CA SER A 368 3.33 15.86 -5.20
C SER A 368 3.45 17.37 -5.42
N GLY A 369 3.99 18.09 -4.45
CA GLY A 369 4.37 19.50 -4.62
C GLY A 369 3.19 20.41 -4.93
N GLY A 370 2.04 20.21 -4.28
CA GLY A 370 0.81 20.97 -4.50
C GLY A 370 0.02 20.56 -5.76
N ARG A 371 0.34 19.39 -6.32
CA ARG A 371 -0.35 18.80 -7.48
C ARG A 371 -0.90 17.43 -7.12
N LEU A 372 -2.06 17.11 -7.66
CA LEU A 372 -2.81 15.89 -7.40
C LEU A 372 -3.02 15.11 -8.70
N TYR A 373 -2.92 13.79 -8.60
CA TYR A 373 -2.90 12.86 -9.73
C TYR A 373 -4.09 11.90 -9.63
N ALA A 374 -4.98 11.94 -10.61
CA ALA A 374 -6.17 11.09 -10.70
C ALA A 374 -6.13 10.23 -11.98
N CYS A 375 -5.82 8.94 -11.83
CA CYS A 375 -5.85 7.98 -12.94
C CYS A 375 -7.21 7.28 -13.04
N ASP A 376 -7.72 7.14 -14.26
CA ASP A 376 -9.03 6.56 -14.53
C ASP A 376 -8.95 5.13 -15.11
N GLU A 377 -10.10 4.44 -15.10
CA GLU A 377 -10.28 3.06 -15.54
C GLU A 377 -10.10 2.88 -17.06
N ASP A 378 -9.97 3.95 -17.84
CA ASP A 378 -9.91 3.95 -19.30
C ASP A 378 -8.59 4.56 -19.84
N GLY A 379 -7.62 4.87 -18.97
CA GLY A 379 -6.23 5.24 -19.30
C GLY A 379 -5.94 6.74 -19.26
N THR A 380 -6.91 7.58 -18.88
CA THR A 380 -6.70 9.02 -18.68
C THR A 380 -6.11 9.28 -17.29
N CYS A 381 -5.16 10.23 -17.20
CA CYS A 381 -4.68 10.76 -15.93
C CYS A 381 -4.77 12.28 -15.92
N ILE A 382 -5.60 12.81 -15.01
CA ILE A 382 -5.74 14.25 -14.76
C ILE A 382 -4.74 14.65 -13.68
N VAL A 383 -3.88 15.61 -14.00
CA VAL A 383 -3.04 16.31 -13.01
C VAL A 383 -3.70 17.66 -12.75
N PHE A 384 -4.01 17.95 -11.49
CA PHE A 384 -4.66 19.21 -11.10
C PHE A 384 -3.97 19.83 -9.89
N LYS A 385 -4.10 21.14 -9.68
CA LYS A 385 -3.53 21.79 -8.50
C LYS A 385 -4.38 21.54 -7.27
N ALA A 386 -3.72 21.41 -6.12
CA ALA A 386 -4.34 21.51 -4.80
C ALA A 386 -4.70 22.97 -4.48
N ASN A 387 -5.69 23.49 -5.22
CA ASN A 387 -6.18 24.87 -5.14
C ASN A 387 -7.55 24.87 -4.43
N PRO A 388 -7.71 25.51 -3.26
CA PRO A 388 -8.99 25.54 -2.55
C PRO A 388 -10.01 26.53 -3.10
N GLN A 389 -9.63 27.44 -4.01
CA GLN A 389 -10.55 28.42 -4.58
C GLN A 389 -11.32 27.88 -5.80
N PHE A 390 -10.68 27.07 -6.64
CA PHE A 390 -11.29 26.48 -7.82
C PHE A 390 -10.51 25.25 -8.32
N PHE A 391 -11.18 24.39 -9.09
CA PHE A 391 -10.54 23.27 -9.78
C PHE A 391 -9.68 23.76 -10.94
N GLU A 392 -8.39 23.41 -10.95
CA GLU A 392 -7.44 23.83 -11.99
C GLU A 392 -6.65 22.63 -12.52
N ILE A 393 -7.00 22.16 -13.72
CA ILE A 393 -6.25 21.11 -14.43
C ILE A 393 -4.92 21.69 -14.94
N VAL A 394 -3.82 21.05 -14.58
CA VAL A 394 -2.47 21.32 -15.09
C VAL A 394 -2.25 20.58 -16.40
N SER A 395 -2.74 19.35 -16.50
CA SER A 395 -2.66 18.52 -17.71
C SER A 395 -3.64 17.34 -17.70
N GLU A 396 -3.96 16.87 -18.90
CA GLU A 396 -4.60 15.58 -19.14
C GLU A 396 -3.65 14.70 -19.95
N ASN A 397 -3.40 13.48 -19.46
CA ASN A 397 -2.45 12.53 -20.03
C ASN A 397 -3.19 11.25 -20.43
N LYS A 398 -2.70 10.55 -21.46
CA LYS A 398 -3.38 9.34 -21.97
C LYS A 398 -2.44 8.16 -22.20
N LEU A 399 -2.80 7.04 -21.58
CA LEU A 399 -2.29 5.69 -21.86
C LEU A 399 -3.34 4.88 -22.64
N ASN A 400 -2.90 3.81 -23.32
CA ASN A 400 -3.76 2.94 -24.12
C ASN A 400 -4.73 2.08 -23.29
N ASP A 401 -4.42 1.87 -22.02
CA ASP A 401 -5.17 1.00 -21.11
C ASP A 401 -5.25 1.61 -19.71
N GLY A 402 -6.28 1.25 -18.95
CA GLY A 402 -6.69 1.96 -17.75
C GLY A 402 -6.16 1.43 -16.43
N CYS A 403 -6.32 2.24 -15.39
CA CYS A 403 -5.80 1.99 -14.05
C CYS A 403 -6.91 1.49 -13.11
N MET A 404 -6.72 0.28 -12.56
CA MET A 404 -7.44 -0.18 -11.37
C MET A 404 -6.59 0.03 -10.11
N ALA A 405 -5.28 -0.19 -10.24
CA ALA A 405 -4.28 0.05 -9.22
C ALA A 405 -4.01 1.54 -9.03
N SER A 406 -3.61 1.94 -7.82
CA SER A 406 -3.10 3.29 -7.60
C SER A 406 -1.65 3.37 -8.10
N PRO A 407 -1.16 4.54 -8.56
CA PRO A 407 0.24 4.68 -8.91
C PRO A 407 1.17 4.57 -7.69
N ALA A 408 2.46 4.62 -7.95
CA ALA A 408 3.52 4.70 -6.95
C ALA A 408 4.63 5.66 -7.40
N VAL A 409 5.59 5.94 -6.52
CA VAL A 409 6.69 6.88 -6.78
C VAL A 409 8.04 6.14 -6.73
N PHE A 410 8.94 6.49 -7.64
CA PHE A 410 10.33 6.05 -7.63
C PHE A 410 11.27 7.22 -7.99
N GLY A 411 11.85 7.85 -6.96
CA GLY A 411 12.56 9.13 -7.12
C GLY A 411 11.59 10.22 -7.60
N ASP A 412 11.92 10.90 -8.70
CA ASP A 412 11.06 11.90 -9.35
C ASP A 412 10.08 11.30 -10.38
N ASP A 413 10.00 9.98 -10.49
CA ASP A 413 9.20 9.29 -11.51
C ASP A 413 7.93 8.63 -10.94
N LEU A 414 6.87 8.61 -11.75
CA LEU A 414 5.65 7.87 -11.49
C LEU A 414 5.76 6.44 -11.99
N LEU A 415 5.30 5.48 -11.18
CA LEU A 415 5.07 4.10 -11.56
C LEU A 415 3.56 3.88 -11.70
N ILE A 416 3.10 3.57 -12.92
CA ILE A 416 1.67 3.33 -13.20
C ILE A 416 1.48 1.88 -13.64
N ARG A 417 0.63 1.13 -12.92
CA ARG A 417 0.14 -0.18 -13.35
C ARG A 417 -1.24 -0.04 -14.01
N THR A 418 -1.30 -0.28 -15.31
CA THR A 418 -2.57 -0.43 -16.03
C THR A 418 -3.03 -1.89 -16.02
N LYS A 419 -4.19 -2.18 -16.60
CA LYS A 419 -4.74 -3.55 -16.72
C LYS A 419 -3.84 -4.51 -17.52
N SER A 420 -2.86 -4.02 -18.28
CA SER A 420 -1.98 -4.83 -19.14
C SER A 420 -0.48 -4.53 -19.03
N HIS A 421 -0.06 -3.42 -18.43
CA HIS A 421 1.34 -2.99 -18.41
C HIS A 421 1.73 -2.30 -17.10
N LEU A 422 3.02 -2.35 -16.77
CA LEU A 422 3.67 -1.43 -15.83
C LEU A 422 4.46 -0.39 -16.61
N TYR A 423 4.29 0.89 -16.28
CA TYR A 423 5.00 2.02 -16.86
C TYR A 423 5.87 2.69 -15.79
N ARG A 424 7.04 3.16 -16.19
CA ARG A 424 7.76 4.23 -15.48
C ARG A 424 7.72 5.49 -16.32
N ILE A 425 7.16 6.54 -15.74
CA ILE A 425 6.94 7.83 -16.39
C ILE A 425 7.81 8.85 -15.66
N SER A 426 8.62 9.59 -16.41
CA SER A 426 9.49 10.63 -15.89
C SER A 426 9.17 11.98 -16.49
N SER A 427 9.54 13.04 -15.78
CA SER A 427 9.61 14.37 -16.40
C SER A 427 10.46 14.32 -17.67
N VAL A 428 9.92 14.82 -18.78
CA VAL A 428 10.69 15.03 -20.00
C VAL A 428 11.70 16.12 -19.71
N SER A 429 13.00 15.81 -19.79
CA SER A 429 14.04 16.82 -19.82
C SER A 429 13.85 17.67 -21.07
N LEU A 430 13.52 18.95 -20.89
CA LEU A 430 13.42 19.97 -21.94
C LEU A 430 14.77 20.17 -22.67
#